data_AF-A0A933LJN1-F1
#
_entry.id   AF-A0A933LJN1-F1
#
_cell.length_a   1.000
_cell.length_b   1.000
_cell.length_c   1.000
_cell.angle_alpha   90.00
_cell.angle_beta   90.00
_cell.angle_gamma   90.00
#
_symmetry.space_group_name_H-M   'P 1'
#
loop_
_entity.id
_entity.type
_entity.pdbx_description
1 polymer ?
#
loop_
_entity_poly.entity_id
_entity_poly.type
_entity_poly.pdbx_seq_one_letter_code
_entity_poly.pdbx_strand_id
1 'polypeptide(L)'
;MKVIAAITADFERTFLGLPSRLNAELRGESVIRRTIKRLQRARQPASVHLLVDVGQEATARAAVAGLEVTVETHHAGEPPWRQYVASGRKWSLDSWRGGLAGTTVYDEFVHPWLLEALARRERADAVVDVPAAAPLLDPGLLDAMVQHYAKVHEDTRLGLAQTAPGLSGIVYRTEMLSSLTAGCLPPGRTMAYQPDSPQQDVLVQSCTCATEAAISHAWGRCIADTSTAMRRLELMLDEVRTANGGGTPDALAISRWLLANRHAPLHALPDETEVEITTEDPLPFSSLRPRGPALGRGGEMDFDTFKRIVDELAVCDDRLLVLGGFGDPLLHPQWPEFIRYAREAGILGIAVRTTAVNLDDAAIDAFLAVGVDVLCVLLDAATAATYRRVHQVDAFDRVVANVNRFCEIQNQRPCPRPLVVCELTKTHDTMDEMEAFYDHWTRKTGSVVIAGPSRYAGAWPDRAVLNMAPPTRSACSRLNHRAMILADGRMTLCDQDFRGEHAASSLRQASLAQLWNGDPMTRARRLHAEGRYETVDLCRACDEWHRP
;
A
#
# COMPACT_ATOMS: atom_id res chain seq x y z
N MET A 1 -3.12 25.57 -25.78
CA MET A 1 -2.27 24.74 -24.91
C MET A 1 -1.93 23.45 -25.63
N LYS A 2 -0.67 23.22 -26.02
CA LYS A 2 -0.18 21.95 -26.57
C LYS A 2 0.09 20.99 -25.42
N VAL A 3 -0.65 19.88 -25.40
CA VAL A 3 -0.45 18.79 -24.45
C VAL A 3 0.04 17.56 -25.21
N ILE A 4 1.06 16.88 -24.69
CA ILE A 4 1.55 15.60 -25.24
C ILE A 4 1.34 14.50 -24.21
N ALA A 5 1.29 13.23 -24.64
CA ALA A 5 1.26 12.09 -23.73
C ALA A 5 2.62 11.38 -23.70
N ALA A 6 3.04 10.99 -22.52
CA ALA A 6 4.29 10.29 -22.29
C ALA A 6 4.04 9.00 -21.49
N ILE A 7 4.77 7.95 -21.85
CA ILE A 7 4.82 6.68 -21.14
C ILE A 7 6.29 6.36 -20.89
N THR A 8 6.72 6.37 -19.63
CA THR A 8 8.03 5.83 -19.26
C THR A 8 7.90 4.33 -19.03
N ALA A 9 8.67 3.52 -19.75
CA ALA A 9 8.56 2.07 -19.72
C ALA A 9 9.89 1.38 -19.43
N ASP A 10 9.81 0.30 -18.66
CA ASP A 10 10.89 -0.63 -18.38
C ASP A 10 10.38 -2.05 -18.69
N PHE A 11 10.96 -2.66 -19.72
CA PHE A 11 10.61 -3.99 -20.21
C PHE A 11 11.23 -5.12 -19.39
N GLU A 12 12.07 -4.81 -18.40
CA GLU A 12 12.72 -5.81 -17.53
C GLU A 12 12.10 -5.83 -16.14
N ARG A 13 11.84 -4.66 -15.54
CA ARG A 13 11.34 -4.57 -14.15
C ARG A 13 10.16 -3.61 -13.98
N THR A 14 9.24 -3.97 -13.12
CA THR A 14 8.18 -3.07 -12.62
C THR A 14 8.75 -2.11 -11.59
N PHE A 15 8.04 -1.01 -11.31
CA PHE A 15 8.39 -0.06 -10.26
C PHE A 15 8.66 -0.74 -8.90
N LEU A 16 7.90 -1.79 -8.58
CA LEU A 16 8.00 -2.58 -7.35
C LEU A 16 9.24 -3.51 -7.30
N GLY A 17 10.02 -3.59 -8.37
CA GLY A 17 11.19 -4.46 -8.49
C GLY A 17 10.88 -5.87 -8.98
N LEU A 18 9.64 -6.14 -9.39
CA LEU A 18 9.20 -7.42 -9.94
C LEU A 18 9.54 -7.52 -11.43
N PRO A 19 9.55 -8.72 -12.05
CA PRO A 19 9.68 -8.85 -13.50
C PRO A 19 8.58 -8.07 -14.24
N SER A 20 8.97 -7.33 -15.29
CA SER A 20 8.04 -6.56 -16.09
C SER A 20 7.03 -7.46 -16.82
N ARG A 21 5.79 -6.97 -16.91
CA ARG A 21 4.66 -7.63 -17.58
C ARG A 21 4.22 -6.89 -18.84
N LEU A 22 4.99 -5.91 -19.31
CA LEU A 22 4.63 -5.12 -20.49
C LEU A 22 4.42 -6.00 -21.74
N ASN A 23 5.23 -7.06 -21.89
CA ASN A 23 5.12 -8.04 -22.97
C ASN A 23 4.18 -9.22 -22.64
N ALA A 24 3.65 -9.31 -21.41
CA ALA A 24 2.72 -10.37 -21.04
C ALA A 24 1.42 -10.22 -21.83
N GLU A 25 0.86 -11.34 -22.26
CA GLU A 25 -0.37 -11.36 -23.04
C GLU A 25 -1.59 -11.16 -22.14
N LEU A 26 -2.52 -10.31 -22.57
CA LEU A 26 -3.81 -10.09 -21.93
C LEU A 26 -4.92 -10.10 -23.00
N ARG A 27 -5.44 -11.31 -23.29
CA ARG A 27 -6.46 -11.62 -24.31
C ARG A 27 -5.98 -11.38 -25.75
N GLY A 28 -4.89 -12.03 -26.15
CA GLY A 28 -4.37 -11.99 -27.52
C GLY A 28 -3.50 -10.76 -27.84
N GLU A 29 -3.27 -9.89 -26.87
CA GLU A 29 -2.48 -8.67 -27.04
C GLU A 29 -1.63 -8.39 -25.81
N SER A 30 -0.38 -7.95 -26.01
CA SER A 30 0.52 -7.58 -24.90
C SER A 30 -0.02 -6.38 -24.13
N VAL A 31 0.25 -6.33 -22.82
CA VAL A 31 -0.15 -5.23 -21.92
C VAL A 31 0.18 -3.84 -22.50
N ILE A 32 1.44 -3.59 -22.87
CA ILE A 32 1.87 -2.25 -23.35
C ILE A 32 1.13 -1.84 -24.63
N ARG A 33 0.94 -2.78 -25.55
CA ARG A 33 0.25 -2.55 -26.81
C ARG A 33 -1.20 -2.16 -26.58
N ARG A 34 -1.86 -2.80 -25.61
CA ARG A 34 -3.21 -2.48 -25.19
C ARG A 34 -3.32 -1.10 -24.54
N THR A 35 -2.36 -0.75 -23.68
CA THR A 35 -2.26 0.59 -23.07
C THR A 35 -2.15 1.67 -24.13
N ILE A 36 -1.21 1.53 -25.08
CA ILE A 36 -1.01 2.52 -26.14
C ILE A 36 -2.22 2.62 -27.07
N LYS A 37 -2.81 1.49 -27.48
CA LYS A 37 -4.04 1.51 -28.30
C LYS A 37 -5.20 2.22 -27.62
N ARG A 38 -5.32 2.12 -26.29
CA ARG A 38 -6.33 2.88 -25.54
C ARG A 38 -5.96 4.36 -25.50
N LEU A 39 -4.71 4.69 -25.18
CA LEU A 39 -4.23 6.08 -25.18
C LEU A 39 -4.44 6.78 -26.54
N GLN A 40 -4.20 6.10 -27.66
CA GLN A 40 -4.41 6.64 -29.01
C GLN A 40 -5.88 6.95 -29.36
N ARG A 41 -6.83 6.43 -28.58
CA ARG A 41 -8.26 6.80 -28.73
C ARG A 41 -8.59 8.12 -28.04
N ALA A 42 -7.71 8.63 -27.17
CA ALA A 42 -7.84 9.94 -26.57
C ALA A 42 -7.55 11.02 -27.62
N ARG A 43 -8.29 12.13 -27.57
CA ARG A 43 -8.27 13.20 -28.58
C ARG A 43 -7.48 14.41 -28.14
N GLN A 44 -7.23 14.59 -26.84
CA GLN A 44 -6.56 15.78 -26.34
C GLN A 44 -5.03 15.78 -26.51
N PRO A 45 -4.30 14.66 -26.31
CA PRO A 45 -2.85 14.66 -26.54
C PRO A 45 -2.52 14.82 -28.02
N ALA A 46 -1.62 15.77 -28.35
CA ALA A 46 -1.20 16.06 -29.72
C ALA A 46 -0.25 15.00 -30.30
N SER A 47 0.46 14.26 -29.44
CA SER A 47 1.33 13.14 -29.80
C SER A 47 1.55 12.22 -28.61
N VAL A 48 1.94 10.97 -28.90
CA VAL A 48 2.22 9.93 -27.90
C VAL A 48 3.68 9.51 -28.01
N HIS A 49 4.38 9.53 -26.88
CA HIS A 49 5.79 9.16 -26.78
C HIS A 49 5.97 8.01 -25.78
N LEU A 50 6.73 7.00 -26.18
CA LEU A 50 7.18 5.88 -25.34
C LEU A 50 8.66 6.07 -25.06
N LEU A 51 9.01 6.35 -23.81
CA LEU A 51 10.37 6.57 -23.36
C LEU A 51 10.93 5.29 -22.74
N VAL A 52 12.08 4.84 -23.21
CA VAL A 52 12.75 3.63 -22.73
C VAL A 52 14.25 3.85 -22.59
N ASP A 53 14.89 3.03 -21.77
CA ASP A 53 16.36 2.96 -21.76
C ASP A 53 16.88 2.56 -23.14
N VAL A 54 18.04 3.11 -23.54
CA VAL A 54 18.67 2.82 -24.83
C VAL A 54 18.83 1.30 -25.09
N GLY A 55 19.09 0.52 -24.03
CA GLY A 55 19.28 -0.93 -24.14
C GLY A 55 17.99 -1.68 -24.50
N GLN A 56 16.83 -1.04 -24.32
CA GLN A 56 15.52 -1.63 -24.54
C GLN A 56 14.85 -1.15 -25.83
N GLU A 57 15.53 -0.33 -26.66
CA GLU A 57 14.95 0.28 -27.86
C GLU A 57 14.36 -0.76 -28.83
N ALA A 58 15.12 -1.82 -29.16
CA ALA A 58 14.68 -2.84 -30.09
C ALA A 58 13.42 -3.57 -29.60
N THR A 59 13.39 -3.93 -28.31
CA THR A 59 12.25 -4.55 -27.64
C THR A 59 11.03 -3.63 -27.67
N ALA A 60 11.21 -2.35 -27.35
CA ALA A 60 10.14 -1.36 -27.36
C ALA A 60 9.54 -1.17 -28.75
N ARG A 61 10.39 -0.99 -29.78
CA ARG A 61 9.95 -0.85 -31.18
C ARG A 61 9.19 -2.08 -31.67
N ALA A 62 9.63 -3.28 -31.31
CA ALA A 62 8.93 -4.52 -31.64
C ALA A 62 7.55 -4.60 -30.95
N ALA A 63 7.47 -4.28 -29.66
CA ALA A 63 6.23 -4.35 -28.88
C ALA A 63 5.13 -3.41 -29.42
N VAL A 64 5.53 -2.25 -29.93
CA VAL A 64 4.60 -1.22 -30.42
C VAL A 64 4.51 -1.12 -31.94
N ALA A 65 5.08 -2.08 -32.67
CA ALA A 65 5.10 -2.07 -34.13
C ALA A 65 3.71 -1.85 -34.75
N GLY A 66 3.60 -0.91 -35.69
CA GLY A 66 2.35 -0.54 -36.35
C GLY A 66 1.39 0.32 -35.52
N LEU A 67 1.81 0.84 -34.37
CA LEU A 67 1.08 1.86 -33.62
C LEU A 67 1.67 3.25 -33.90
N GLU A 68 0.82 4.28 -33.92
CA GLU A 68 1.21 5.69 -33.99
C GLU A 68 1.80 6.20 -32.66
N VAL A 69 3.03 5.78 -32.35
CA VAL A 69 3.76 6.18 -31.14
C VAL A 69 5.22 6.40 -31.47
N THR A 70 5.81 7.46 -30.93
CA THR A 70 7.24 7.73 -31.09
C THR A 70 8.00 7.02 -29.99
N VAL A 71 8.95 6.14 -30.35
CA VAL A 71 9.85 5.48 -29.38
C VAL A 71 11.08 6.36 -29.21
N GLU A 72 11.28 6.81 -27.98
CA GLU A 72 12.34 7.69 -27.51
C GLU A 72 13.28 6.93 -26.58
N THR A 73 14.58 7.17 -26.70
CA THR A 73 15.60 6.51 -25.88
C THR A 73 16.28 7.47 -24.92
N HIS A 74 16.74 6.95 -23.77
CA HIS A 74 17.48 7.72 -22.78
C HIS A 74 18.54 6.90 -22.04
N HIS A 75 19.37 7.59 -21.25
CA HIS A 75 20.35 7.01 -20.32
C HIS A 75 20.14 7.48 -18.87
N ALA A 76 18.91 7.91 -18.54
CA ALA A 76 18.64 8.63 -17.31
C ALA A 76 18.61 7.74 -16.04
N GLY A 77 18.67 6.42 -16.18
CA GLY A 77 18.56 5.48 -15.07
C GLY A 77 17.23 5.59 -14.32
N GLU A 78 17.21 5.11 -13.08
CA GLU A 78 16.04 5.15 -12.21
C GLU A 78 15.99 6.45 -11.38
N PRO A 79 14.78 6.95 -11.04
CA PRO A 79 14.66 8.01 -10.06
C PRO A 79 15.21 7.58 -8.69
N PRO A 80 15.95 8.44 -7.97
CA PRO A 80 16.64 8.05 -6.73
C PRO A 80 15.68 7.69 -5.59
N TRP A 81 14.42 8.14 -5.66
CA TRP A 81 13.38 7.81 -4.69
C TRP A 81 12.63 6.51 -5.01
N ARG A 82 12.94 5.78 -6.10
CA ARG A 82 12.20 4.58 -6.52
C ARG A 82 12.01 3.59 -5.37
N GLN A 83 13.09 3.24 -4.68
CA GLN A 83 13.04 2.28 -3.56
C GLN A 83 12.24 2.80 -2.37
N TYR A 84 12.37 4.09 -2.04
CA TYR A 84 11.64 4.73 -0.95
C TYR A 84 10.13 4.72 -1.22
N VAL A 85 9.73 5.14 -2.43
CA VAL A 85 8.34 5.15 -2.86
C VAL A 85 7.80 3.73 -2.96
N ALA A 86 8.59 2.76 -3.45
CA ALA A 86 8.20 1.35 -3.47
C ALA A 86 7.91 0.81 -2.06
N SER A 87 8.78 1.07 -1.08
CA SER A 87 8.53 0.66 0.32
C SER A 87 7.22 1.23 0.88
N GLY A 88 6.82 2.44 0.49
CA GLY A 88 5.55 3.04 0.93
C GLY A 88 4.32 2.56 0.15
N ARG A 89 4.45 2.36 -1.17
CA ARG A 89 3.35 2.00 -2.06
C ARG A 89 2.93 0.55 -2.00
N LYS A 90 3.84 -0.38 -1.65
CA LYS A 90 3.54 -1.80 -1.43
C LYS A 90 2.32 -2.03 -0.50
N TRP A 91 2.09 -1.12 0.45
CA TRP A 91 1.03 -1.22 1.46
C TRP A 91 -0.29 -0.54 1.06
N SER A 92 -0.39 0.03 -0.15
CA SER A 92 -1.59 0.74 -0.60
C SER A 92 -1.79 0.71 -2.12
N LEU A 93 -1.37 -0.40 -2.75
CA LEU A 93 -1.34 -0.59 -4.20
C LEU A 93 -2.68 -0.39 -4.91
N ASP A 94 -3.80 -0.67 -4.23
CA ASP A 94 -5.16 -0.57 -4.76
C ASP A 94 -5.76 0.85 -4.73
N SER A 95 -5.10 1.79 -4.04
CA SER A 95 -5.50 3.20 -3.97
C SER A 95 -4.54 4.09 -4.77
N TRP A 96 -5.04 5.19 -5.33
CA TRP A 96 -4.23 6.18 -6.02
C TRP A 96 -3.40 7.06 -5.07
N ARG A 97 -3.86 7.22 -3.81
CA ARG A 97 -3.19 7.99 -2.75
C ARG A 97 -3.34 7.28 -1.41
N GLY A 98 -2.51 7.65 -0.43
CA GLY A 98 -2.54 7.12 0.93
C GLY A 98 -1.42 6.13 1.22
N GLY A 99 -0.37 6.10 0.39
CA GLY A 99 0.85 5.39 0.74
C GLY A 99 1.59 6.07 1.88
N LEU A 100 2.40 5.28 2.59
CA LEU A 100 3.27 5.80 3.64
C LEU A 100 4.17 6.90 3.08
N ALA A 101 4.55 7.84 3.94
CA ALA A 101 5.26 9.07 3.59
C ALA A 101 4.56 9.95 2.54
N GLY A 102 3.23 9.87 2.45
CA GLY A 102 2.45 10.66 1.50
C GLY A 102 2.62 10.22 0.04
N THR A 103 3.08 8.99 -0.18
CA THR A 103 3.27 8.45 -1.53
C THR A 103 1.94 8.18 -2.24
N THR A 104 1.95 8.32 -3.56
CA THR A 104 0.82 8.20 -4.47
C THR A 104 1.18 7.29 -5.64
N VAL A 105 0.19 6.83 -6.39
CA VAL A 105 0.40 6.04 -7.61
C VAL A 105 1.22 6.80 -8.65
N TYR A 106 1.12 8.13 -8.68
CA TYR A 106 1.84 8.98 -9.63
C TYR A 106 3.35 8.96 -9.40
N ASP A 107 3.79 8.66 -8.18
CA ASP A 107 5.20 8.48 -7.84
C ASP A 107 5.81 7.21 -8.44
N GLU A 108 4.96 6.25 -8.85
CA GLU A 108 5.39 4.92 -9.33
C GLU A 108 5.91 4.96 -10.78
N PHE A 109 5.52 5.95 -11.58
CA PHE A 109 5.84 5.97 -13.03
C PHE A 109 6.42 7.30 -13.53
N VAL A 110 6.45 8.33 -12.69
CA VAL A 110 6.99 9.64 -13.05
C VAL A 110 8.51 9.65 -13.13
N HIS A 111 9.00 10.30 -14.19
CA HIS A 111 10.43 10.53 -14.40
C HIS A 111 10.66 12.00 -14.81
N PRO A 112 10.76 12.93 -13.84
CA PRO A 112 10.47 14.34 -14.10
C PRO A 112 11.41 14.98 -15.10
N TRP A 113 12.70 14.64 -15.11
CA TRP A 113 13.65 15.22 -16.07
C TRP A 113 13.53 14.63 -17.47
N LEU A 114 13.09 13.38 -17.62
CA LEU A 114 12.74 12.84 -18.94
C LEU A 114 11.52 13.54 -19.51
N LEU A 115 10.46 13.67 -18.69
CA LEU A 115 9.24 14.35 -19.10
C LEU A 115 9.51 15.83 -19.39
N GLU A 116 10.34 16.51 -18.59
CA GLU A 116 10.74 17.89 -18.84
C GLU A 116 11.52 18.04 -20.15
N ALA A 117 12.52 17.19 -20.38
CA ALA A 117 13.31 17.21 -21.60
C ALA A 117 12.44 16.99 -22.84
N LEU A 118 11.53 16.02 -22.77
CA LEU A 118 10.54 15.76 -23.82
C LEU A 118 9.64 16.99 -24.05
N ALA A 119 9.07 17.55 -22.99
CA ALA A 119 8.17 18.70 -23.08
C ALA A 119 8.85 19.90 -23.74
N ARG A 120 10.10 20.20 -23.37
CA ARG A 120 10.88 21.31 -23.96
C ARG A 120 11.18 21.06 -25.43
N ARG A 121 11.59 19.84 -25.80
CA ARG A 121 11.88 19.48 -27.19
C ARG A 121 10.65 19.60 -28.08
N GLU A 122 9.51 19.11 -27.59
CA GLU A 122 8.23 19.18 -28.29
C GLU A 122 7.57 20.56 -28.22
N ARG A 123 8.13 21.51 -27.45
CA ARG A 123 7.48 22.80 -27.14
C ARG A 123 6.05 22.60 -26.62
N ALA A 124 5.87 21.61 -25.74
CA ALA A 124 4.60 21.33 -25.09
C ALA A 124 4.44 22.20 -23.84
N ASP A 125 3.21 22.66 -23.60
CA ASP A 125 2.84 23.42 -22.40
C ASP A 125 2.66 22.48 -21.19
N ALA A 126 2.23 21.23 -21.47
CA ALA A 126 2.04 20.20 -20.46
C ALA A 126 2.24 18.79 -21.02
N VAL A 127 2.48 17.83 -20.12
CA VAL A 127 2.61 16.41 -20.41
C VAL A 127 1.57 15.64 -19.60
N VAL A 128 0.81 14.75 -20.25
CA VAL A 128 0.04 13.72 -19.57
C VAL A 128 0.94 12.50 -19.40
N ASP A 129 1.34 12.23 -18.17
CA ASP A 129 2.12 11.06 -17.81
C ASP A 129 1.20 9.88 -17.53
N VAL A 130 1.46 8.75 -18.19
CA VAL A 130 0.59 7.57 -18.19
C VAL A 130 1.40 6.33 -17.81
N PRO A 131 0.93 5.51 -16.85
CA PRO A 131 1.61 4.28 -16.50
C PRO A 131 1.67 3.29 -17.67
N ALA A 132 2.86 2.76 -17.95
CA ALA A 132 3.11 1.85 -19.09
C ALA A 132 2.27 0.56 -19.06
N ALA A 133 1.95 0.08 -17.86
CA ALA A 133 1.22 -1.17 -17.66
C ALA A 133 -0.28 -0.93 -17.35
N ALA A 134 -0.94 0.08 -17.94
CA ALA A 134 -2.36 0.37 -17.71
C ALA A 134 -3.27 -0.09 -18.86
N PRO A 135 -3.60 -1.39 -18.99
CA PRO A 135 -4.35 -1.92 -20.13
C PRO A 135 -5.84 -1.53 -20.14
N LEU A 136 -6.32 -0.89 -19.07
CA LEU A 136 -7.68 -0.40 -18.91
C LEU A 136 -7.81 1.13 -18.91
N LEU A 137 -6.71 1.86 -19.17
CA LEU A 137 -6.69 3.33 -19.28
C LEU A 137 -7.90 3.86 -20.04
N ASP A 138 -8.74 4.68 -19.42
CA ASP A 138 -9.95 5.19 -20.07
C ASP A 138 -9.67 6.45 -20.90
N PRO A 139 -9.88 6.43 -22.23
CA PRO A 139 -9.57 7.58 -23.08
C PRO A 139 -10.47 8.78 -22.84
N GLY A 140 -11.75 8.54 -22.49
CA GLY A 140 -12.73 9.61 -22.26
C GLY A 140 -12.46 10.35 -20.96
N LEU A 141 -12.08 9.63 -19.92
CA LEU A 141 -11.64 10.16 -18.63
C LEU A 141 -10.34 10.96 -18.77
N LEU A 142 -9.36 10.45 -19.53
CA LEU A 142 -8.12 11.18 -19.81
C LEU A 142 -8.42 12.48 -20.55
N ASP A 143 -9.26 12.44 -21.60
CA ASP A 143 -9.67 13.64 -22.34
C ASP A 143 -10.40 14.64 -21.44
N ALA A 144 -11.32 14.19 -20.58
CA ALA A 144 -12.03 15.05 -19.64
C ALA A 144 -11.05 15.74 -18.65
N MET A 145 -10.07 15.00 -18.14
CA MET A 145 -9.03 15.53 -17.25
C MET A 145 -8.16 16.59 -17.94
N VAL A 146 -7.74 16.36 -19.19
CA VAL A 146 -6.93 17.32 -19.94
C VAL A 146 -7.75 18.57 -20.31
N GLN A 147 -9.02 18.40 -20.70
CA GLN A 147 -9.92 19.53 -20.97
C GLN A 147 -10.21 20.35 -19.72
N HIS A 148 -10.38 19.70 -18.57
CA HIS A 148 -10.51 20.38 -17.28
C HIS A 148 -9.25 21.18 -16.99
N TYR A 149 -8.07 20.56 -17.07
CA TYR A 149 -6.79 21.24 -16.86
C TYR A 149 -6.63 22.45 -17.78
N ALA A 150 -6.99 22.34 -19.06
CA ALA A 150 -6.93 23.47 -19.99
C ALA A 150 -7.75 24.69 -19.56
N LYS A 151 -8.81 24.52 -18.76
CA LYS A 151 -9.61 25.62 -18.22
C LYS A 151 -9.01 26.27 -16.97
N VAL A 152 -8.16 25.55 -16.23
CA VAL A 152 -7.64 25.96 -14.91
C VAL A 152 -6.12 26.09 -14.85
N HIS A 153 -5.41 25.87 -15.95
CA HIS A 153 -3.94 25.84 -16.03
C HIS A 153 -3.23 27.15 -15.64
N GLU A 154 -3.97 28.26 -15.56
CA GLU A 154 -3.47 29.54 -15.03
C GLU A 154 -3.31 29.49 -13.51
N ASP A 155 -4.19 28.75 -12.81
CA ASP A 155 -4.23 28.67 -11.34
C ASP A 155 -3.47 27.44 -10.79
N THR A 156 -3.21 26.43 -11.63
CA THR A 156 -2.56 25.18 -11.21
C THR A 156 -1.50 24.69 -12.20
N ARG A 157 -0.49 24.01 -11.66
CA ARG A 157 0.58 23.38 -12.44
C ARG A 157 0.44 21.86 -12.61
N LEU A 158 -0.63 21.29 -12.06
CA LEU A 158 -0.99 19.89 -12.20
C LEU A 158 -2.48 19.73 -12.49
N GLY A 159 -2.86 18.61 -13.12
CA GLY A 159 -4.25 18.21 -13.34
C GLY A 159 -4.41 16.72 -13.11
N LEU A 160 -5.38 16.32 -12.28
CA LEU A 160 -5.61 14.90 -11.96
C LEU A 160 -7.10 14.58 -11.89
N ALA A 161 -7.43 13.28 -11.88
CA ALA A 161 -8.77 12.79 -11.57
C ALA A 161 -8.66 11.69 -10.50
N GLN A 162 -9.53 11.75 -9.49
CA GLN A 162 -9.59 10.73 -8.46
C GLN A 162 -10.17 9.44 -9.05
N THR A 163 -9.31 8.47 -9.35
CA THR A 163 -9.70 7.20 -9.98
C THR A 163 -8.84 6.05 -9.47
N ALA A 164 -9.27 4.82 -9.70
CA ALA A 164 -8.46 3.64 -9.39
C ALA A 164 -7.12 3.63 -10.20
N PRO A 165 -6.00 3.14 -9.61
CA PRO A 165 -4.71 3.09 -10.29
C PRO A 165 -4.77 2.46 -11.69
N GLY A 166 -4.33 3.18 -12.72
CA GLY A 166 -4.31 2.69 -14.11
C GLY A 166 -5.55 2.99 -14.95
N LEU A 167 -6.56 3.71 -14.41
CA LEU A 167 -7.69 4.19 -15.22
C LEU A 167 -7.43 5.53 -15.91
N SER A 168 -6.51 6.35 -15.40
CA SER A 168 -6.07 7.61 -16.00
C SER A 168 -4.58 7.83 -15.79
N GLY A 169 -4.05 8.92 -16.34
CA GLY A 169 -2.72 9.47 -16.03
C GLY A 169 -2.80 10.67 -15.10
N ILE A 170 -1.78 11.52 -15.16
CA ILE A 170 -1.70 12.82 -14.48
C ILE A 170 -1.12 13.85 -15.45
N VAL A 171 -1.63 15.07 -15.41
CA VAL A 171 -1.11 16.19 -16.21
C VAL A 171 -0.12 16.98 -15.40
N TYR A 172 1.09 17.17 -15.93
CA TYR A 172 2.10 18.08 -15.39
C TYR A 172 2.35 19.24 -16.35
N ARG A 173 2.31 20.46 -15.83
CA ARG A 173 2.81 21.63 -16.54
C ARG A 173 4.34 21.54 -16.66
N THR A 174 4.91 22.00 -17.77
CA THR A 174 6.36 21.94 -18.00
C THR A 174 7.18 22.61 -16.87
N GLU A 175 6.69 23.71 -16.30
CA GLU A 175 7.34 24.39 -15.18
C GLU A 175 7.29 23.59 -13.87
N MET A 176 6.24 22.78 -13.65
CA MET A 176 6.21 21.88 -12.49
C MET A 176 7.22 20.76 -12.63
N LEU A 177 7.37 20.17 -13.83
CA LEU A 177 8.42 19.19 -14.09
C LEU A 177 9.81 19.78 -13.82
N SER A 178 10.02 21.03 -14.23
CA SER A 178 11.27 21.77 -13.93
C SER A 178 11.53 21.88 -12.41
N SER A 179 10.50 22.20 -11.63
CA SER A 179 10.59 22.26 -10.16
C SER A 179 10.87 20.90 -9.53
N LEU A 180 10.21 19.83 -9.99
CA LEU A 180 10.42 18.46 -9.50
C LEU A 180 11.83 17.95 -9.84
N THR A 181 12.31 18.21 -11.06
CA THR A 181 13.68 17.92 -11.50
C THR A 181 14.70 18.60 -10.59
N ALA A 182 14.55 19.92 -10.39
CA ALA A 182 15.49 20.70 -9.57
C ALA A 182 15.51 20.27 -8.10
N GLY A 183 14.34 19.93 -7.55
CA GLY A 183 14.21 19.46 -6.17
C GLY A 183 14.59 17.99 -5.96
N CYS A 184 14.66 17.20 -7.04
CA CYS A 184 14.80 15.75 -6.99
C CYS A 184 13.73 15.12 -6.07
N LEU A 185 12.46 15.53 -6.25
CA LEU A 185 11.34 15.09 -5.41
C LEU A 185 10.29 14.31 -6.20
N PRO A 186 9.68 13.27 -5.58
CA PRO A 186 8.47 12.67 -6.13
C PRO A 186 7.27 13.63 -6.02
N PRO A 187 6.34 13.65 -6.99
CA PRO A 187 5.18 14.55 -7.02
C PRO A 187 4.22 14.34 -5.84
N GLY A 188 4.11 13.13 -5.29
CA GLY A 188 3.30 12.82 -4.10
C GLY A 188 3.65 13.71 -2.92
N ARG A 189 4.92 14.12 -2.79
CA ARG A 189 5.35 15.05 -1.73
C ARG A 189 4.72 16.44 -1.84
N THR A 190 4.31 16.87 -3.04
CA THR A 190 3.57 18.12 -3.23
C THR A 190 2.08 17.97 -2.96
N MET A 191 1.58 16.73 -2.89
CA MET A 191 0.17 16.40 -2.56
C MET A 191 -0.01 15.96 -1.10
N ALA A 192 1.10 15.75 -0.37
CA ALA A 192 1.11 15.34 1.02
C ALA A 192 0.85 16.52 1.95
N TYR A 193 0.23 16.24 3.10
CA TYR A 193 0.07 17.21 4.17
C TYR A 193 1.44 17.57 4.78
N GLN A 194 1.70 18.87 4.94
CA GLN A 194 2.92 19.40 5.55
C GLN A 194 2.54 20.28 6.74
N PRO A 195 2.83 19.87 7.98
CA PRO A 195 2.45 20.65 9.18
C PRO A 195 2.97 22.10 9.15
N ASP A 196 4.17 22.32 8.61
CA ASP A 196 4.81 23.64 8.58
C ASP A 196 4.28 24.55 7.45
N SER A 197 3.49 24.00 6.53
CA SER A 197 2.87 24.72 5.42
C SER A 197 1.53 24.06 5.08
N PRO A 198 0.50 24.20 5.94
CA PRO A 198 -0.78 23.55 5.73
C PRO A 198 -1.42 24.06 4.43
N GLN A 199 -1.82 23.13 3.57
CA GLN A 199 -2.51 23.40 2.32
C GLN A 199 -3.88 22.71 2.33
N GLN A 200 -4.82 23.25 1.56
CA GLN A 200 -6.08 22.56 1.28
C GLN A 200 -5.79 21.23 0.59
N ASP A 201 -6.60 20.20 0.85
CA ASP A 201 -6.43 18.91 0.19
C ASP A 201 -6.53 19.07 -1.34
N VAL A 202 -5.64 18.41 -2.09
CA VAL A 202 -5.63 18.45 -3.56
C VAL A 202 -7.00 18.13 -4.18
N LEU A 203 -7.81 17.30 -3.50
CA LEU A 203 -9.15 16.91 -3.95
C LEU A 203 -10.17 18.06 -3.95
N VAL A 204 -9.96 19.11 -3.15
CA VAL A 204 -10.83 20.30 -3.15
C VAL A 204 -10.27 21.46 -3.99
N GLN A 205 -9.05 21.31 -4.51
CA GLN A 205 -8.41 22.31 -5.35
C GLN A 205 -8.88 22.22 -6.81
N SER A 206 -8.75 23.32 -7.55
CA SER A 206 -9.15 23.43 -8.96
C SER A 206 -8.43 22.43 -9.88
N CYS A 207 -7.28 21.91 -9.47
CA CYS A 207 -6.51 20.91 -10.21
C CYS A 207 -7.19 19.55 -10.37
N THR A 208 -8.17 19.22 -9.51
CA THR A 208 -8.86 17.93 -9.53
C THR A 208 -10.08 18.00 -10.45
N CYS A 209 -10.07 17.20 -11.52
CA CYS A 209 -11.21 16.97 -12.38
C CYS A 209 -12.24 16.12 -11.63
N ALA A 210 -13.45 16.64 -11.47
CA ALA A 210 -14.55 15.91 -10.86
C ALA A 210 -14.95 14.70 -11.71
N THR A 211 -15.29 13.60 -11.04
CA THR A 211 -15.76 12.36 -11.67
C THR A 211 -17.02 11.85 -10.97
N GLU A 212 -17.71 10.89 -11.58
CA GLU A 212 -18.81 10.20 -10.91
C GLU A 212 -18.32 9.52 -9.62
N ALA A 213 -19.19 9.47 -8.59
CA ALA A 213 -18.87 8.87 -7.29
C ALA A 213 -18.44 7.40 -7.40
N ALA A 214 -19.00 6.66 -8.37
CA ALA A 214 -18.59 5.28 -8.61
C ALA A 214 -17.11 5.18 -9.02
N ILE A 215 -16.60 6.15 -9.79
CA ILE A 215 -15.21 6.21 -10.24
C ILE A 215 -14.29 6.66 -9.10
N SER A 216 -14.67 7.72 -8.37
CA SER A 216 -13.81 8.28 -7.32
C SER A 216 -13.72 7.40 -6.07
N HIS A 217 -14.74 6.58 -5.80
CA HIS A 217 -14.75 5.66 -4.66
C HIS A 217 -14.31 4.24 -5.00
N ALA A 218 -14.02 3.94 -6.27
CA ALA A 218 -13.52 2.63 -6.66
C ALA A 218 -12.06 2.42 -6.21
N TRP A 219 -11.79 1.28 -5.60
CA TRP A 219 -10.45 0.83 -5.22
C TRP A 219 -10.13 -0.48 -5.94
N GLY A 220 -8.87 -0.60 -6.35
CA GLY A 220 -8.38 -1.76 -7.07
C GLY A 220 -7.37 -1.35 -8.14
N ARG A 221 -6.17 -1.91 -8.06
CA ARG A 221 -5.10 -1.74 -9.04
C ARG A 221 -5.50 -2.30 -10.40
N CYS A 222 -5.59 -1.42 -11.40
CA CYS A 222 -5.74 -1.71 -12.82
C CYS A 222 -4.41 -1.55 -13.59
N ILE A 223 -3.28 -1.56 -12.87
CA ILE A 223 -1.93 -1.60 -13.42
C ILE A 223 -1.49 -3.07 -13.45
N ALA A 224 -1.07 -3.58 -14.60
CA ALA A 224 -0.70 -4.95 -14.87
C ALA A 224 0.74 -5.24 -14.41
N ASP A 225 1.03 -5.17 -13.13
CA ASP A 225 2.40 -5.27 -12.60
C ASP A 225 2.56 -6.23 -11.42
N THR A 226 1.48 -6.82 -10.92
CA THR A 226 1.48 -7.94 -9.96
C THR A 226 0.61 -9.10 -10.43
N SER A 227 0.77 -10.28 -9.83
CA SER A 227 -0.08 -11.45 -10.10
C SER A 227 -1.55 -11.19 -9.76
N THR A 228 -1.86 -10.52 -8.64
CA THR A 228 -3.24 -10.13 -8.29
C THR A 228 -3.83 -9.14 -9.26
N ALA A 229 -3.07 -8.12 -9.64
CA ALA A 229 -3.56 -7.13 -10.59
C ALA A 229 -3.81 -7.77 -11.96
N MET A 230 -2.91 -8.65 -12.44
CA MET A 230 -3.13 -9.42 -13.67
C MET A 230 -4.41 -10.27 -13.60
N ARG A 231 -4.61 -11.01 -12.52
CA ARG A 231 -5.80 -11.84 -12.34
C ARG A 231 -7.08 -11.01 -12.33
N ARG A 232 -7.07 -9.87 -11.64
CA ARG A 232 -8.18 -8.92 -11.62
C ARG A 232 -8.52 -8.41 -13.02
N LEU A 233 -7.50 -8.01 -13.78
CA LEU A 233 -7.64 -7.52 -15.15
C LEU A 233 -8.25 -8.59 -16.08
N GLU A 234 -7.83 -9.84 -15.96
CA GLU A 234 -8.40 -10.96 -16.73
C GLU A 234 -9.89 -11.15 -16.47
N LEU A 235 -10.32 -11.10 -15.21
CA LEU A 235 -11.71 -11.24 -14.79
C LEU A 235 -12.56 -10.06 -15.27
N MET A 236 -12.08 -8.84 -15.07
CA MET A 236 -12.76 -7.63 -15.58
C MET A 236 -13.00 -7.70 -17.09
N LEU A 237 -12.02 -8.19 -17.84
CA LEU A 237 -12.11 -8.27 -19.29
C LEU A 237 -13.04 -9.36 -19.79
N ASP A 238 -13.35 -10.37 -18.97
CA ASP A 238 -14.37 -11.37 -19.27
C ASP A 238 -15.76 -10.88 -18.88
N GLU A 239 -15.91 -10.37 -17.66
CA GLU A 239 -17.22 -10.07 -17.07
C GLU A 239 -17.77 -8.72 -17.52
N VAL A 240 -16.93 -7.67 -17.61
CA VAL A 240 -17.41 -6.34 -18.01
C VAL A 240 -17.61 -6.27 -19.52
N ARG A 241 -16.78 -6.96 -20.30
CA ARG A 241 -16.94 -7.02 -21.77
C ARG A 241 -18.23 -7.73 -22.17
N THR A 242 -18.61 -8.78 -21.46
CA THR A 242 -19.87 -9.50 -21.71
C THR A 242 -21.07 -8.64 -21.31
N ALA A 243 -21.01 -7.92 -20.19
CA ALA A 243 -22.06 -7.01 -19.75
C ALA A 243 -22.26 -5.79 -20.68
N ASN A 244 -21.19 -5.27 -21.31
CA ASN A 244 -21.23 -4.10 -22.21
C ASN A 244 -21.49 -4.45 -23.69
N GLY A 245 -22.14 -5.58 -23.98
CA GLY A 245 -22.47 -5.96 -25.36
C GLY A 245 -21.25 -6.17 -26.27
N GLY A 246 -20.11 -6.56 -25.71
CA GLY A 246 -18.86 -6.81 -26.43
C GLY A 246 -17.94 -5.60 -26.59
N GLY A 247 -18.38 -4.40 -26.19
CA GLY A 247 -17.56 -3.19 -26.22
C GLY A 247 -16.38 -3.22 -25.25
N THR A 248 -15.36 -2.38 -25.50
CA THR A 248 -14.28 -2.20 -24.51
C THR A 248 -14.83 -1.43 -23.31
N PRO A 249 -14.61 -1.90 -22.06
CA PRO A 249 -15.18 -1.22 -20.90
C PRO A 249 -14.61 0.19 -20.69
N ASP A 250 -15.49 1.10 -20.27
CA ASP A 250 -15.18 2.47 -19.87
C ASP A 250 -14.87 2.56 -18.36
N ALA A 251 -14.37 3.70 -17.90
CA ALA A 251 -14.02 3.93 -16.50
C ALA A 251 -15.19 3.64 -15.55
N LEU A 252 -16.43 3.98 -15.93
CA LEU A 252 -17.60 3.80 -15.08
C LEU A 252 -17.94 2.32 -14.89
N ALA A 253 -17.95 1.54 -15.97
CA ALA A 253 -18.21 0.11 -15.92
C ALA A 253 -17.12 -0.63 -15.12
N ILE A 254 -15.85 -0.27 -15.32
CA ILE A 254 -14.72 -0.84 -14.55
C ILE A 254 -14.88 -0.51 -13.07
N SER A 255 -15.19 0.74 -12.74
CA SER A 255 -15.31 1.20 -11.36
C SER A 255 -16.49 0.55 -10.63
N ARG A 256 -17.62 0.34 -11.31
CA ARG A 256 -18.75 -0.43 -10.77
C ARG A 256 -18.38 -1.89 -10.51
N TRP A 257 -17.62 -2.50 -11.41
CA TRP A 257 -17.13 -3.86 -11.20
C TRP A 257 -16.20 -3.95 -9.99
N LEU A 258 -15.28 -2.99 -9.85
CA LEU A 258 -14.39 -2.89 -8.68
C LEU A 258 -15.19 -2.79 -7.38
N LEU A 259 -16.19 -1.91 -7.33
CA LEU A 259 -17.04 -1.75 -6.14
C LEU A 259 -17.83 -3.02 -5.81
N ALA A 260 -18.33 -3.73 -6.82
CA ALA A 260 -19.08 -4.97 -6.63
C ALA A 260 -18.19 -6.14 -6.16
N ASN A 261 -16.93 -6.18 -6.61
CA ASN A 261 -15.99 -7.27 -6.34
C ASN A 261 -14.91 -6.93 -5.31
N ARG A 262 -15.00 -5.79 -4.64
CA ARG A 262 -13.98 -5.27 -3.71
C ARG A 262 -13.62 -6.21 -2.54
N HIS A 263 -14.46 -7.19 -2.25
CA HIS A 263 -14.25 -8.17 -1.18
C HIS A 263 -14.09 -9.60 -1.71
N ALA A 264 -14.12 -9.80 -3.03
CA ALA A 264 -13.97 -11.12 -3.61
C ALA A 264 -12.50 -11.54 -3.52
N PRO A 265 -12.18 -12.71 -2.95
CA PRO A 265 -10.82 -13.22 -2.96
C PRO A 265 -10.40 -13.51 -4.41
N LEU A 266 -9.26 -12.94 -4.84
CA LEU A 266 -8.70 -13.16 -6.17
C LEU A 266 -7.74 -14.34 -6.22
N HIS A 267 -7.26 -14.79 -5.05
CA HIS A 267 -6.29 -15.88 -4.88
C HIS A 267 -6.66 -16.78 -3.70
N ALA A 268 -5.99 -17.93 -3.63
CA ALA A 268 -6.16 -18.93 -2.58
C ALA A 268 -5.38 -18.61 -1.29
N LEU A 269 -4.67 -17.49 -1.22
CA LEU A 269 -3.85 -17.07 -0.08
C LEU A 269 -4.24 -15.64 0.34
N PRO A 270 -4.01 -15.27 1.61
CA PRO A 270 -4.20 -13.89 2.08
C PRO A 270 -3.26 -12.91 1.35
N ASP A 271 -3.65 -11.65 1.26
CA ASP A 271 -2.82 -10.57 0.69
C ASP A 271 -1.77 -10.10 1.70
N GLU A 272 -2.16 -10.01 2.97
CA GLU A 272 -1.31 -9.68 4.11
C GLU A 272 -1.35 -10.79 5.15
N THR A 273 -0.19 -11.19 5.66
CA THR A 273 -0.09 -12.14 6.78
C THR A 273 0.71 -11.51 7.92
N GLU A 274 0.09 -11.36 9.09
CA GLU A 274 0.79 -11.03 10.32
C GLU A 274 1.18 -12.30 11.06
N VAL A 275 2.45 -12.39 11.44
CA VAL A 275 3.03 -13.53 12.16
C VAL A 275 3.58 -13.04 13.49
N GLU A 276 3.01 -13.59 14.56
CA GLU A 276 3.57 -13.49 15.90
C GLU A 276 4.69 -14.51 16.04
N ILE A 277 5.92 -14.05 16.27
CA ILE A 277 7.08 -14.94 16.44
C ILE A 277 7.41 -15.23 17.90
N THR A 278 6.92 -14.41 18.81
CA THR A 278 7.05 -14.61 20.26
C THR A 278 5.87 -13.94 20.97
N THR A 279 5.49 -14.47 22.13
CA THR A 279 4.54 -13.84 23.05
C THR A 279 5.19 -12.96 24.09
N GLU A 280 6.53 -12.97 24.17
CA GLU A 280 7.28 -12.12 25.08
C GLU A 280 7.12 -10.65 24.70
N ASP A 281 7.01 -9.78 25.70
CA ASP A 281 6.77 -8.36 25.50
C ASP A 281 7.38 -7.53 26.63
N PRO A 282 8.08 -6.42 26.34
CA PRO A 282 8.67 -5.57 27.37
C PRO A 282 7.64 -4.69 28.10
N LEU A 283 6.40 -4.61 27.60
CA LEU A 283 5.26 -3.84 28.13
C LEU A 283 4.06 -4.76 28.45
N PRO A 284 4.24 -5.80 29.30
CA PRO A 284 3.25 -6.87 29.48
C PRO A 284 1.93 -6.43 30.14
N PHE A 285 1.91 -5.24 30.76
CA PHE A 285 0.74 -4.67 31.45
C PHE A 285 0.16 -3.46 30.73
N SER A 286 0.50 -3.30 29.45
CA SER A 286 -0.11 -2.27 28.62
C SER A 286 -1.62 -2.36 28.64
N SER A 287 -2.26 -1.21 28.84
CA SER A 287 -3.71 -1.11 28.94
C SER A 287 -4.40 -0.90 27.59
N LEU A 288 -3.63 -0.59 26.56
CA LEU A 288 -4.11 -0.26 25.22
C LEU A 288 -4.38 -1.48 24.35
N ARG A 289 -3.67 -2.58 24.60
CA ARG A 289 -3.75 -3.82 23.83
C ARG A 289 -3.33 -5.03 24.69
N PRO A 290 -3.90 -6.22 24.45
CA PRO A 290 -3.57 -7.43 25.19
C PRO A 290 -2.12 -7.84 24.91
N ARG A 291 -1.37 -8.03 25.99
CA ARG A 291 0.05 -8.43 26.00
C ARG A 291 0.32 -9.30 27.23
N GLY A 292 1.45 -10.01 27.23
CA GLY A 292 1.94 -10.76 28.38
C GLY A 292 0.88 -11.69 29.01
N PRO A 293 0.64 -11.62 30.34
CA PRO A 293 -0.28 -12.54 31.01
C PRO A 293 -1.72 -12.51 30.48
N ALA A 294 -2.17 -11.38 29.91
CA ALA A 294 -3.53 -11.25 29.38
C ALA A 294 -3.82 -12.23 28.24
N LEU A 295 -2.78 -12.64 27.51
CA LEU A 295 -2.87 -13.55 26.36
C LEU A 295 -3.35 -14.94 26.77
N GLY A 296 -3.13 -15.36 28.03
CA GLY A 296 -3.51 -16.68 28.53
C GLY A 296 -2.80 -17.85 27.82
N ARG A 297 -1.77 -17.55 27.03
CA ARG A 297 -0.98 -18.47 26.22
C ARG A 297 0.45 -17.95 26.13
N GLY A 298 1.40 -18.84 25.90
CA GLY A 298 2.78 -18.50 25.56
C GLY A 298 3.22 -19.25 24.30
N GLY A 299 4.29 -18.79 23.67
CA GLY A 299 4.87 -19.50 22.55
C GLY A 299 5.98 -18.75 21.84
N GLU A 300 6.81 -19.52 21.15
CA GLU A 300 7.82 -19.04 20.21
C GLU A 300 7.60 -19.76 18.88
N MET A 301 7.62 -19.00 17.79
CA MET A 301 7.43 -19.54 16.45
C MET A 301 8.65 -20.36 16.07
N ASP A 302 8.40 -21.63 15.75
CA ASP A 302 9.40 -22.51 15.19
C ASP A 302 9.80 -22.03 13.79
N PHE A 303 11.11 -21.96 13.51
CA PHE A 303 11.63 -21.42 12.25
C PHE A 303 11.17 -22.25 11.04
N ASP A 304 11.09 -23.58 11.14
CA ASP A 304 10.63 -24.42 10.02
C ASP A 304 9.15 -24.19 9.72
N THR A 305 8.34 -23.95 10.77
CA THR A 305 6.95 -23.52 10.60
C THR A 305 6.87 -22.17 9.88
N PHE A 306 7.71 -21.21 10.26
CA PHE A 306 7.80 -19.92 9.58
C PHE A 306 8.22 -20.05 8.11
N LYS A 307 9.22 -20.89 7.81
CA LYS A 307 9.65 -21.15 6.43
C LYS A 307 8.50 -21.65 5.57
N ARG A 308 7.71 -22.60 6.09
CA ARG A 308 6.51 -23.11 5.39
C ARG A 308 5.48 -22.02 5.07
N ILE A 309 5.24 -21.10 6.01
CA ILE A 309 4.36 -19.93 5.78
C ILE A 309 4.89 -19.09 4.62
N VAL A 310 6.17 -18.72 4.69
CA VAL A 310 6.83 -17.88 3.70
C VAL A 310 6.86 -18.54 2.32
N ASP A 311 7.18 -19.83 2.25
CA ASP A 311 7.26 -20.57 0.98
C ASP A 311 5.91 -20.63 0.27
N GLU A 312 4.80 -20.81 1.02
CA GLU A 312 3.46 -20.76 0.44
C GLU A 312 3.12 -19.34 -0.04
N LEU A 313 3.43 -18.30 0.75
CA LEU A 313 3.16 -16.90 0.37
C LEU A 313 3.97 -16.49 -0.87
N ALA A 314 5.23 -16.90 -0.97
CA ALA A 314 6.14 -16.55 -2.07
C ALA A 314 5.70 -17.05 -3.45
N VAL A 315 4.70 -17.96 -3.52
CA VAL A 315 4.08 -18.37 -4.79
C VAL A 315 3.42 -17.16 -5.51
N CYS A 316 2.94 -16.18 -4.75
CA CYS A 316 2.43 -14.93 -5.28
C CYS A 316 3.44 -13.80 -5.07
N ASP A 317 3.71 -13.03 -6.12
CA ASP A 317 4.75 -12.00 -6.15
C ASP A 317 4.37 -10.68 -5.46
N ASP A 318 3.22 -10.64 -4.79
CA ASP A 318 2.64 -9.45 -4.19
C ASP A 318 2.09 -9.67 -2.78
N ARG A 319 2.57 -10.69 -2.06
CA ARG A 319 2.22 -10.90 -0.66
C ARG A 319 2.98 -9.96 0.28
N LEU A 320 2.28 -9.53 1.33
CA LEU A 320 2.82 -8.71 2.41
C LEU A 320 2.94 -9.54 3.69
N LEU A 321 4.05 -9.37 4.40
CA LEU A 321 4.33 -10.03 5.67
C LEU A 321 4.56 -8.98 6.76
N VAL A 322 3.92 -9.16 7.91
CA VAL A 322 4.14 -8.35 9.10
C VAL A 322 4.69 -9.27 10.19
N LEU A 323 5.89 -8.99 10.69
CA LEU A 323 6.33 -9.55 11.97
C LEU A 323 5.76 -8.67 13.07
N GLY A 324 4.83 -9.21 13.85
CA GLY A 324 4.05 -8.42 14.80
C GLY A 324 3.30 -9.32 15.77
N GLY A 325 1.99 -9.08 15.91
CA GLY A 325 1.13 -9.81 16.84
C GLY A 325 1.07 -9.19 18.22
N PHE A 326 1.02 -10.03 19.25
CA PHE A 326 0.74 -9.59 20.63
C PHE A 326 1.95 -9.61 21.55
N GLY A 327 3.09 -10.13 21.08
CA GLY A 327 4.41 -9.90 21.67
C GLY A 327 5.21 -8.85 20.90
N ASP A 328 6.49 -8.70 21.28
CA ASP A 328 7.47 -7.86 20.57
C ASP A 328 8.48 -8.75 19.81
N PRO A 329 8.50 -8.71 18.46
CA PRO A 329 9.40 -9.53 17.65
C PRO A 329 10.88 -9.38 18.03
N LEU A 330 11.30 -8.22 18.53
CA LEU A 330 12.71 -7.95 18.87
C LEU A 330 13.20 -8.77 20.07
N LEU A 331 12.29 -9.39 20.83
CA LEU A 331 12.64 -10.31 21.92
C LEU A 331 12.92 -11.73 21.44
N HIS A 332 12.60 -12.08 20.19
CA HIS A 332 12.93 -13.39 19.64
C HIS A 332 14.37 -13.41 19.12
N PRO A 333 15.26 -14.29 19.60
CA PRO A 333 16.69 -14.23 19.27
C PRO A 333 17.02 -14.38 17.78
N GLN A 334 16.14 -15.01 17.01
CA GLN A 334 16.30 -15.23 15.57
C GLN A 334 15.46 -14.29 14.70
N TRP A 335 14.85 -13.22 15.24
CA TRP A 335 14.02 -12.33 14.41
C TRP A 335 14.70 -11.83 13.11
N PRO A 336 16.02 -11.55 13.06
CA PRO A 336 16.66 -11.15 11.81
C PRO A 336 16.64 -12.27 10.75
N GLU A 337 16.78 -13.54 11.17
CA GLU A 337 16.75 -14.71 10.30
C GLU A 337 15.39 -14.89 9.63
N PHE A 338 14.30 -14.63 10.37
CA PHE A 338 12.94 -14.71 9.84
C PHE A 338 12.75 -13.70 8.70
N ILE A 339 13.19 -12.46 8.90
CA ILE A 339 13.09 -11.43 7.86
C ILE A 339 13.97 -11.76 6.65
N ARG A 340 15.21 -12.19 6.90
CA ARG A 340 16.15 -12.56 5.84
C ARG A 340 15.58 -13.67 4.96
N TYR A 341 15.02 -14.71 5.57
CA TYR A 341 14.37 -15.80 4.84
C TYR A 341 13.20 -15.32 3.99
N ALA A 342 12.31 -14.50 4.57
CA ALA A 342 11.19 -13.92 3.84
C ALA A 342 11.62 -13.06 2.64
N ARG A 343 12.73 -12.32 2.76
CA ARG A 343 13.30 -11.56 1.63
C ARG A 343 13.90 -12.44 0.55
N GLU A 344 14.68 -13.43 0.93
CA GLU A 344 15.30 -14.37 -0.01
C GLU A 344 14.24 -15.19 -0.76
N ALA A 345 13.12 -15.51 -0.11
CA ALA A 345 11.98 -16.18 -0.73
C ALA A 345 11.18 -15.29 -1.69
N GLY A 346 11.37 -13.97 -1.66
CA GLY A 346 10.70 -13.04 -2.59
C GLY A 346 9.41 -12.39 -2.08
N ILE A 347 9.20 -12.33 -0.76
CA ILE A 347 8.06 -11.59 -0.19
C ILE A 347 8.16 -10.10 -0.55
N LEU A 348 7.11 -9.56 -1.19
CA LEU A 348 7.09 -8.21 -1.75
C LEU A 348 7.33 -7.16 -0.67
N GLY A 349 6.54 -7.19 0.40
CA GLY A 349 6.56 -6.21 1.49
C GLY A 349 6.79 -6.86 2.85
N ILE A 350 7.72 -6.32 3.64
CA ILE A 350 7.90 -6.75 5.04
C ILE A 350 7.86 -5.55 5.97
N ALA A 351 6.96 -5.61 6.96
CA ALA A 351 6.92 -4.69 8.09
C ALA A 351 7.28 -5.41 9.39
N VAL A 352 7.78 -4.64 10.35
CA VAL A 352 7.94 -5.09 11.73
C VAL A 352 7.22 -4.11 12.65
N ARG A 353 6.40 -4.63 13.55
CA ARG A 353 5.74 -3.86 14.62
C ARG A 353 6.45 -4.12 15.93
N THR A 354 6.90 -3.08 16.61
CA THR A 354 7.65 -3.19 17.87
C THR A 354 7.32 -2.04 18.81
N THR A 355 7.50 -2.27 20.11
CA THR A 355 7.49 -1.21 21.13
C THR A 355 8.75 -0.33 21.08
N ALA A 356 9.77 -0.76 20.33
CA ALA A 356 11.10 -0.15 20.23
C ALA A 356 11.86 -0.02 21.57
N VAL A 357 11.39 -0.70 22.62
CA VAL A 357 12.10 -0.79 23.90
C VAL A 357 13.46 -1.48 23.72
N ASN A 358 13.51 -2.52 22.90
CA ASN A 358 14.69 -3.32 22.58
C ASN A 358 15.35 -2.94 21.24
N LEU A 359 15.07 -1.74 20.72
CA LEU A 359 15.69 -1.23 19.49
C LEU A 359 17.07 -0.61 19.80
N ASP A 360 18.00 -1.45 20.25
CA ASP A 360 19.40 -1.07 20.52
C ASP A 360 20.27 -1.04 19.25
N ASP A 361 21.57 -0.78 19.39
CA ASP A 361 22.51 -0.71 18.26
C ASP A 361 22.58 -1.98 17.43
N ALA A 362 22.57 -3.15 18.09
CA ALA A 362 22.59 -4.43 17.40
C ALA A 362 21.30 -4.64 16.60
N ALA A 363 20.15 -4.26 17.18
CA ALA A 363 18.87 -4.33 16.48
C ALA A 363 18.81 -3.34 15.30
N ILE A 364 19.29 -2.11 15.48
CA ILE A 364 19.38 -1.09 14.41
C ILE A 364 20.21 -1.63 13.25
N ASP A 365 21.41 -2.14 13.52
CA ASP A 365 22.29 -2.71 12.50
C ASP A 365 21.63 -3.89 11.77
N ALA A 366 20.94 -4.76 12.51
CA ALA A 366 20.19 -5.88 11.95
C ALA A 366 19.07 -5.40 11.01
N PHE A 367 18.22 -4.45 11.44
CA PHE A 367 17.15 -3.87 10.61
C PHE A 367 17.67 -3.32 9.28
N LEU A 368 18.79 -2.62 9.38
CA LEU A 368 19.45 -1.99 8.26
C LEU A 368 20.16 -2.98 7.32
N ALA A 369 20.33 -4.24 7.74
CA ALA A 369 20.94 -5.32 6.95
C ALA A 369 19.90 -6.27 6.33
N VAL A 370 18.80 -6.59 7.02
CA VAL A 370 17.83 -7.62 6.58
C VAL A 370 16.75 -7.12 5.61
N GLY A 371 16.72 -5.82 5.31
CA GLY A 371 15.87 -5.27 4.24
C GLY A 371 14.39 -5.14 4.60
N VAL A 372 14.06 -4.59 5.78
CA VAL A 372 12.67 -4.25 6.14
C VAL A 372 12.17 -3.06 5.29
N ASP A 373 10.89 -3.05 4.90
CA ASP A 373 10.27 -1.89 4.22
C ASP A 373 9.73 -0.88 5.22
N VAL A 374 9.10 -1.35 6.30
CA VAL A 374 8.42 -0.51 7.30
C VAL A 374 8.76 -0.96 8.73
N LEU A 375 9.20 -0.02 9.56
CA LEU A 375 9.33 -0.17 11.00
C LEU A 375 8.19 0.61 11.67
N CYS A 376 7.20 -0.11 12.18
CA CYS A 376 6.10 0.47 12.93
C CYS A 376 6.42 0.46 14.43
N VAL A 377 6.51 1.65 15.01
CA VAL A 377 6.81 1.86 16.44
C VAL A 377 5.52 2.15 17.18
N LEU A 378 5.12 1.22 18.04
CA LEU A 378 3.95 1.30 18.90
C LEU A 378 4.26 2.17 20.12
N LEU A 379 4.36 3.48 19.90
CA LEU A 379 4.89 4.43 20.88
C LEU A 379 3.82 4.87 21.89
N ASP A 380 2.58 5.04 21.43
CA ASP A 380 1.37 5.23 22.26
C ASP A 380 1.36 6.45 23.22
N ALA A 381 2.39 7.29 23.21
CA ALA A 381 2.47 8.51 24.00
C ALA A 381 3.43 9.55 23.40
N ALA A 382 3.19 10.83 23.72
CA ALA A 382 4.08 11.96 23.47
C ALA A 382 4.87 12.39 24.72
N THR A 383 4.50 11.89 25.90
CA THR A 383 5.13 12.25 27.17
C THR A 383 5.41 11.02 28.04
N ALA A 384 6.45 11.11 28.88
CA ALA A 384 6.77 10.04 29.84
C ALA A 384 5.65 9.79 30.85
N ALA A 385 4.87 10.82 31.20
CA ALA A 385 3.74 10.69 32.12
C ALA A 385 2.62 9.84 31.51
N THR A 386 2.23 10.13 30.26
CA THR A 386 1.22 9.34 29.54
C THR A 386 1.72 7.93 29.25
N TYR A 387 2.98 7.77 28.84
CA TYR A 387 3.60 6.47 28.60
C TYR A 387 3.53 5.56 29.85
N ARG A 388 3.95 6.08 31.02
CA ARG A 388 3.85 5.34 32.29
C ARG A 388 2.40 4.99 32.63
N ARG A 389 1.45 5.88 32.36
CA ARG A 389 0.02 5.66 32.62
C ARG A 389 -0.53 4.50 31.79
N VAL A 390 -0.22 4.47 30.49
CA VAL A 390 -0.80 3.49 29.56
C VAL A 390 -0.06 2.16 29.55
N HIS A 391 1.27 2.15 29.74
CA HIS A 391 2.11 0.94 29.69
C HIS A 391 2.56 0.40 31.05
N GLN A 392 2.44 1.19 32.13
CA GLN A 392 2.90 0.82 33.48
C GLN A 392 4.41 0.54 33.57
N VAL A 393 5.20 1.10 32.65
CA VAL A 393 6.66 0.97 32.57
C VAL A 393 7.29 2.34 32.35
N ASP A 394 8.45 2.59 32.95
CA ASP A 394 9.23 3.81 32.75
C ASP A 394 10.29 3.61 31.66
N ALA A 395 9.87 3.68 30.40
CA ALA A 395 10.76 3.46 29.25
C ALA A 395 10.65 4.53 28.16
N PHE A 396 9.84 5.56 28.33
CA PHE A 396 9.56 6.57 27.30
C PHE A 396 10.84 7.20 26.72
N ASP A 397 11.69 7.76 27.59
CA ASP A 397 12.91 8.45 27.15
C ASP A 397 13.86 7.51 26.40
N ARG A 398 13.93 6.24 26.83
CA ARG A 398 14.68 5.19 26.14
C ARG A 398 14.11 4.91 24.75
N VAL A 399 12.79 4.73 24.63
CA VAL A 399 12.17 4.44 23.33
C VAL A 399 12.36 5.61 22.37
N VAL A 400 12.14 6.85 22.82
CA VAL A 400 12.36 8.05 22.01
C VAL A 400 13.84 8.16 21.59
N ALA A 401 14.77 7.88 22.49
CA ALA A 401 16.20 7.85 22.16
C ALA A 401 16.55 6.78 21.12
N ASN A 402 16.00 5.57 21.26
CA ASN A 402 16.20 4.48 20.30
C ASN A 402 15.69 4.84 18.90
N VAL A 403 14.47 5.39 18.80
CA VAL A 403 13.89 5.80 17.52
C VAL A 403 14.68 6.94 16.89
N ASN A 404 15.08 7.95 17.68
CA ASN A 404 15.90 9.05 17.18
C ASN A 404 17.23 8.56 16.62
N ARG A 405 17.90 7.66 17.34
CA ARG A 405 19.15 7.05 16.93
C ARG A 405 19.01 6.22 15.67
N PHE A 406 17.94 5.44 15.56
CA PHE A 406 17.61 4.69 14.34
C PHE A 406 17.50 5.66 13.14
N CYS A 407 16.71 6.73 13.27
CA CYS A 407 16.55 7.73 12.21
C CYS A 407 17.88 8.44 11.87
N GLU A 408 18.71 8.76 12.85
CA GLU A 408 20.02 9.38 12.63
C GLU A 408 20.95 8.51 11.80
N ILE A 409 21.06 7.22 12.14
CA ILE A 409 21.90 6.26 11.39
C ILE A 409 21.33 6.02 9.99
N GLN A 410 20.01 5.88 9.89
CA GLN A 410 19.33 5.69 8.61
C GLN A 410 19.52 6.87 7.65
N ASN A 411 19.41 8.11 8.14
CA ASN A 411 19.47 9.32 7.32
C ASN A 411 20.87 9.61 6.75
N GLN A 412 21.90 8.90 7.21
CA GLN A 412 23.24 8.94 6.61
C GLN A 412 23.32 8.14 5.29
N ARG A 413 22.27 7.39 4.94
CA ARG A 413 22.22 6.56 3.74
C ARG A 413 21.53 7.30 2.58
N PRO A 414 21.93 7.05 1.32
CA PRO A 414 21.31 7.68 0.15
C PRO A 414 19.80 7.41 0.00
N CYS A 415 19.32 6.25 0.47
CA CYS A 415 17.91 5.88 0.47
C CYS A 415 17.52 5.39 1.87
N PRO A 416 17.01 6.27 2.75
CA PRO A 416 16.68 5.92 4.12
C PRO A 416 15.52 4.92 4.16
N ARG A 417 15.81 3.67 4.54
CA ARG A 417 14.85 2.57 4.72
C ARG A 417 15.24 1.72 5.94
N PRO A 418 14.30 1.05 6.63
CA PRO A 418 12.83 1.05 6.43
C PRO A 418 12.16 2.39 6.71
N LEU A 419 10.97 2.63 6.16
CA LEU A 419 10.12 3.75 6.57
C LEU A 419 9.76 3.59 8.05
N VAL A 420 10.07 4.60 8.87
CA VAL A 420 9.70 4.60 10.29
C VAL A 420 8.31 5.21 10.43
N VAL A 421 7.39 4.48 11.08
CA VAL A 421 6.01 4.90 11.30
C VAL A 421 5.74 4.85 12.79
N CYS A 422 5.57 6.02 13.42
CA CYS A 422 5.17 6.06 14.83
C CYS A 422 3.65 5.97 14.93
N GLU A 423 3.17 5.07 15.79
CA GLU A 423 1.75 4.80 16.04
C GLU A 423 1.37 5.28 17.44
N LEU A 424 0.22 5.96 17.55
CA LEU A 424 -0.43 6.28 18.81
C LEU A 424 -1.88 5.81 18.81
N THR A 425 -2.27 5.08 19.85
CA THR A 425 -3.68 4.68 20.06
C THR A 425 -4.46 5.83 20.69
N LYS A 426 -5.50 6.33 19.99
CA LYS A 426 -6.35 7.45 20.42
C LYS A 426 -7.35 7.03 21.50
N THR A 427 -7.03 7.31 22.76
CA THR A 427 -7.87 7.03 23.93
C THR A 427 -8.06 8.29 24.76
N HIS A 428 -8.87 8.22 25.82
CA HIS A 428 -8.97 9.32 26.78
C HIS A 428 -7.61 9.69 27.41
N ASP A 429 -6.71 8.72 27.58
CA ASP A 429 -5.40 8.95 28.20
C ASP A 429 -4.40 9.66 27.28
N THR A 430 -4.61 9.62 25.96
CA THR A 430 -3.66 10.07 24.93
C THR A 430 -4.20 11.20 24.04
N MET A 431 -5.51 11.50 24.11
CA MET A 431 -6.17 12.47 23.23
C MET A 431 -5.55 13.86 23.32
N ASP A 432 -5.21 14.33 24.51
CA ASP A 432 -4.71 15.70 24.75
C ASP A 432 -3.33 15.95 24.11
N GLU A 433 -2.56 14.89 23.86
CA GLU A 433 -1.21 14.98 23.28
C GLU A 433 -1.12 14.46 21.83
N MET A 434 -2.26 14.08 21.23
CA MET A 434 -2.35 13.50 19.90
C MET A 434 -1.82 14.43 18.80
N GLU A 435 -2.16 15.72 18.86
CA GLU A 435 -1.69 16.72 17.88
C GLU A 435 -0.18 16.89 17.97
N ALA A 436 0.35 17.12 19.18
CA ALA A 436 1.78 17.26 19.42
C ALA A 436 2.58 16.01 18.98
N PHE A 437 2.03 14.82 19.25
CA PHE A 437 2.59 13.56 18.76
C PHE A 437 2.65 13.52 17.23
N TYR A 438 1.51 13.80 16.58
CA TYR A 438 1.39 13.77 15.13
C TYR A 438 2.37 14.71 14.46
N ASP A 439 2.42 15.96 14.93
CA ASP A 439 3.28 17.02 14.44
C ASP A 439 4.76 16.69 14.60
N HIS A 440 5.16 16.20 15.79
CA HIS A 440 6.55 15.85 16.07
C HIS A 440 7.03 14.72 15.14
N TRP A 441 6.31 13.61 15.10
CA TRP A 441 6.74 12.43 14.37
C TRP A 441 6.54 12.57 12.86
N THR A 442 5.56 13.35 12.39
CA THR A 442 5.40 13.64 10.95
C THR A 442 6.57 14.46 10.44
N ARG A 443 7.02 15.48 11.20
CA ARG A 443 8.23 16.24 10.84
C ARG A 443 9.48 15.36 10.83
N LYS A 444 9.60 14.44 11.80
CA LYS A 444 10.80 13.61 11.98
C LYS A 444 10.91 12.47 10.97
N THR A 445 9.80 11.77 10.69
CA THR A 445 9.79 10.50 9.95
C THR A 445 9.00 10.56 8.65
N GLY A 446 8.18 11.59 8.46
CA GLY A 446 7.26 11.72 7.32
C GLY A 446 6.02 10.82 7.40
N SER A 447 5.91 9.92 8.39
CA SER A 447 4.79 8.97 8.51
C SER A 447 4.36 8.78 9.96
N VAL A 448 3.10 9.05 10.25
CA VAL A 448 2.49 8.84 11.58
C VAL A 448 1.11 8.22 11.42
N VAL A 449 0.77 7.31 12.33
CA VAL A 449 -0.55 6.70 12.39
C VAL A 449 -1.18 7.02 13.74
N ILE A 450 -2.40 7.56 13.70
CA ILE A 450 -3.28 7.62 14.85
C ILE A 450 -4.31 6.51 14.69
N ALA A 451 -4.17 5.46 15.50
CA ALA A 451 -5.06 4.31 15.48
C ALA A 451 -6.20 4.49 16.50
N GLY A 452 -7.39 4.00 16.19
CA GLY A 452 -8.44 3.86 17.22
C GLY A 452 -8.17 2.62 18.08
N PRO A 453 -8.51 2.62 19.38
CA PRO A 453 -8.42 1.41 20.20
C PRO A 453 -9.33 0.32 19.64
N SER A 454 -8.99 -0.93 19.96
CA SER A 454 -9.82 -2.10 19.68
C SER A 454 -10.27 -2.72 20.99
N ARG A 455 -11.50 -3.23 20.98
CA ARG A 455 -12.07 -4.01 22.08
C ARG A 455 -11.80 -5.51 21.93
N TYR A 456 -11.09 -5.92 20.87
CA TYR A 456 -10.78 -7.32 20.56
C TYR A 456 -12.03 -8.19 20.62
N ALA A 457 -13.05 -7.82 19.83
CA ALA A 457 -14.37 -8.45 19.84
C ALA A 457 -15.01 -8.52 21.25
N GLY A 458 -14.83 -7.48 22.07
CA GLY A 458 -15.37 -7.39 23.42
C GLY A 458 -14.55 -8.09 24.50
N ALA A 459 -13.43 -8.74 24.15
CA ALA A 459 -12.53 -9.39 25.11
C ALA A 459 -11.55 -8.42 25.81
N TRP A 460 -11.51 -7.16 25.38
CA TRP A 460 -10.67 -6.10 25.95
C TRP A 460 -11.50 -4.87 26.36
N PRO A 461 -11.06 -4.08 27.36
CA PRO A 461 -11.78 -2.88 27.79
C PRO A 461 -12.00 -1.87 26.65
N ASP A 462 -13.16 -1.23 26.66
CA ASP A 462 -13.44 -0.10 25.78
C ASP A 462 -12.68 1.14 26.26
N ARG A 463 -11.85 1.68 25.37
CA ARG A 463 -11.07 2.91 25.60
C ARG A 463 -11.31 3.97 24.53
N ALA A 464 -12.28 3.73 23.63
CA ALA A 464 -12.58 4.66 22.57
C ALA A 464 -13.15 5.96 23.15
N VAL A 465 -12.67 7.10 22.66
CA VAL A 465 -13.24 8.40 23.05
C VAL A 465 -14.63 8.59 22.43
N LEU A 466 -14.80 8.08 21.21
CA LEU A 466 -16.03 8.16 20.42
C LEU A 466 -16.15 6.87 19.60
N ASN A 467 -17.39 6.41 19.41
CA ASN A 467 -17.67 5.33 18.47
C ASN A 467 -17.59 5.87 17.03
N MET A 468 -16.57 5.43 16.29
CA MET A 468 -16.34 5.82 14.90
C MET A 468 -16.86 4.78 13.91
N ALA A 469 -17.52 3.72 14.38
CA ALA A 469 -18.09 2.71 13.50
C ALA A 469 -19.25 3.31 12.69
N PRO A 470 -19.33 3.01 11.37
CA PRO A 470 -20.47 3.45 10.58
C PRO A 470 -21.78 2.89 11.15
N PRO A 471 -22.90 3.64 11.00
CA PRO A 471 -24.19 3.25 11.60
C PRO A 471 -24.76 1.96 11.01
N THR A 472 -24.37 1.62 9.77
CA THR A 472 -24.79 0.39 9.10
C THR A 472 -23.61 -0.54 8.94
N ARG A 473 -23.69 -1.70 9.59
CA ARG A 473 -22.69 -2.76 9.48
C ARG A 473 -22.72 -3.43 8.11
N SER A 474 -21.55 -3.72 7.57
CA SER A 474 -21.37 -4.48 6.34
C SER A 474 -20.41 -5.65 6.55
N ALA A 475 -20.22 -6.47 5.51
CA ALA A 475 -19.27 -7.57 5.54
C ALA A 475 -17.84 -7.05 5.75
N CYS A 476 -17.17 -7.55 6.80
CA CYS A 476 -15.75 -7.28 7.05
C CYS A 476 -14.87 -7.77 5.89
N SER A 477 -14.05 -6.89 5.33
CA SER A 477 -13.10 -7.20 4.25
C SER A 477 -11.92 -8.04 4.74
N ARG A 478 -11.48 -7.88 6.00
CA ARG A 478 -10.28 -8.54 6.55
C ARG A 478 -10.29 -10.05 6.39
N LEU A 479 -11.46 -10.69 6.46
CA LEU A 479 -11.62 -12.14 6.26
C LEU A 479 -11.16 -12.63 4.87
N ASN A 480 -11.06 -11.74 3.89
CA ASN A 480 -10.63 -12.06 2.53
C ASN A 480 -9.20 -11.61 2.21
N HIS A 481 -8.56 -10.81 3.07
CA HIS A 481 -7.27 -10.17 2.75
C HIS A 481 -6.20 -10.38 3.81
N ARG A 482 -6.54 -10.53 5.09
CA ARG A 482 -5.56 -10.52 6.19
C ARG A 482 -5.64 -11.78 7.04
N ALA A 483 -4.50 -12.46 7.18
CA ALA A 483 -4.34 -13.59 8.08
C ALA A 483 -3.51 -13.19 9.32
N MET A 484 -3.82 -13.81 10.45
CA MET A 484 -3.05 -13.70 11.68
C MET A 484 -2.63 -15.10 12.14
N ILE A 485 -1.34 -15.28 12.36
CA ILE A 485 -0.71 -16.53 12.79
C ILE A 485 -0.05 -16.29 14.14
N LEU A 486 -0.48 -17.04 15.16
CA LEU A 486 0.03 -16.95 16.52
C LEU A 486 1.39 -17.66 16.67
N ALA A 487 2.14 -17.34 17.72
CA ALA A 487 3.46 -17.91 17.97
C ALA A 487 3.49 -19.45 18.08
N ASP A 488 2.37 -20.09 18.44
CA ASP A 488 2.26 -21.55 18.48
C ASP A 488 1.95 -22.21 17.12
N GLY A 489 1.77 -21.40 16.07
CA GLY A 489 1.45 -21.82 14.70
C GLY A 489 -0.04 -21.94 14.40
N ARG A 490 -0.94 -21.57 15.32
CA ARG A 490 -2.39 -21.49 15.03
C ARG A 490 -2.70 -20.30 14.14
N MET A 491 -3.58 -20.50 13.16
CA MET A 491 -4.16 -19.40 12.38
C MET A 491 -5.54 -19.04 12.93
N THR A 492 -5.72 -17.79 13.34
CA THR A 492 -7.00 -17.27 13.87
C THR A 492 -7.96 -16.89 12.75
N LEU A 493 -9.27 -16.80 13.05
CA LEU A 493 -10.23 -16.22 12.11
C LEU A 493 -9.92 -14.75 11.79
N CYS A 494 -9.38 -14.01 12.76
CA CYS A 494 -9.07 -12.59 12.64
C CYS A 494 -8.12 -12.16 13.78
N ASP A 495 -7.42 -11.04 13.61
CA ASP A 495 -6.53 -10.41 14.61
C ASP A 495 -7.24 -9.94 15.89
N GLN A 496 -8.56 -10.06 15.96
CA GLN A 496 -9.34 -9.82 17.18
C GLN A 496 -9.25 -10.99 18.17
N ASP A 497 -8.94 -12.20 17.71
CA ASP A 497 -8.86 -13.43 18.52
C ASP A 497 -7.46 -13.63 19.12
N PHE A 498 -7.05 -12.70 19.99
CA PHE A 498 -5.68 -12.70 20.52
C PHE A 498 -5.36 -13.95 21.37
N ARG A 499 -6.37 -14.60 21.96
CA ARG A 499 -6.21 -15.84 22.74
C ARG A 499 -6.18 -17.10 21.86
N GLY A 500 -6.61 -16.99 20.60
CA GLY A 500 -6.72 -18.11 19.67
C GLY A 500 -7.86 -19.08 20.01
N GLU A 501 -8.91 -18.60 20.68
CA GLU A 501 -10.07 -19.41 21.08
C GLU A 501 -10.94 -19.82 19.88
N HIS A 502 -10.85 -19.07 18.79
CA HIS A 502 -11.55 -19.30 17.53
C HIS A 502 -10.59 -19.69 16.39
N ALA A 503 -9.41 -20.23 16.71
CA ALA A 503 -8.46 -20.67 15.70
C ALA A 503 -9.02 -21.78 14.80
N ALA A 504 -8.73 -21.69 13.50
CA ALA A 504 -9.23 -22.64 12.51
C ALA A 504 -8.55 -24.02 12.67
N SER A 505 -7.21 -24.03 12.76
CA SER A 505 -6.34 -25.15 13.09
C SER A 505 -4.88 -24.62 13.14
N SER A 506 -3.87 -25.51 13.17
CA SER A 506 -2.45 -25.18 13.24
C SER A 506 -1.71 -25.55 11.95
N LEU A 507 -0.73 -24.72 11.59
CA LEU A 507 0.20 -24.95 10.49
C LEU A 507 1.10 -26.17 10.71
N ARG A 508 1.16 -26.68 11.95
CA ARG A 508 1.80 -27.98 12.24
C ARG A 508 1.07 -29.16 11.58
N GLN A 509 -0.21 -28.99 11.25
CA GLN A 509 -1.08 -30.06 10.74
C GLN A 509 -1.54 -29.82 9.29
N ALA A 510 -1.60 -28.57 8.85
CA ALA A 510 -2.12 -28.19 7.53
C ALA A 510 -1.24 -27.09 6.90
N SER A 511 -1.42 -26.89 5.59
CA SER A 511 -0.81 -25.78 4.85
C SER A 511 -1.57 -24.47 5.11
N LEU A 512 -0.94 -23.32 4.88
CA LEU A 512 -1.58 -22.02 4.98
C LEU A 512 -2.79 -21.93 4.05
N ALA A 513 -2.66 -22.36 2.79
CA ALA A 513 -3.77 -22.42 1.84
C ALA A 513 -4.94 -23.28 2.35
N GLN A 514 -4.65 -24.42 2.99
CA GLN A 514 -5.67 -25.29 3.57
C GLN A 514 -6.40 -24.63 4.75
N LEU A 515 -5.68 -23.93 5.62
CA LEU A 515 -6.28 -23.20 6.74
C LEU A 515 -7.11 -22.01 6.23
N TRP A 516 -6.57 -21.24 5.29
CA TRP A 516 -7.21 -20.04 4.74
C TRP A 516 -8.49 -20.36 3.97
N ASN A 517 -8.57 -21.50 3.30
CA ASN A 517 -9.75 -21.95 2.55
C ASN A 517 -10.57 -23.02 3.28
N GLY A 518 -10.17 -23.39 4.50
CA GLY A 518 -10.83 -24.40 5.31
C GLY A 518 -12.21 -23.96 5.80
N ASP A 519 -12.93 -24.93 6.36
CA ASP A 519 -14.32 -24.76 6.80
C ASP A 519 -14.55 -23.54 7.72
N PRO A 520 -13.70 -23.23 8.71
CA PRO A 520 -13.92 -22.06 9.59
C PRO A 520 -13.93 -20.74 8.82
N MET A 521 -12.93 -20.51 7.97
CA MET A 521 -12.82 -19.28 7.16
C MET A 521 -13.89 -19.21 6.08
N THR A 522 -14.14 -20.30 5.36
CA THR A 522 -15.16 -20.37 4.31
C THR A 522 -16.56 -20.16 4.89
N ARG A 523 -16.85 -20.72 6.06
CA ARG A 523 -18.11 -20.47 6.78
C ARG A 523 -18.24 -19.01 7.19
N ALA A 524 -17.19 -18.40 7.76
CA ALA A 524 -17.22 -17.00 8.18
C ALA A 524 -17.46 -16.05 6.98
N ARG A 525 -16.74 -16.24 5.87
CA ARG A 525 -16.92 -15.48 4.63
C ARG A 525 -18.33 -15.61 4.06
N ARG A 526 -18.87 -16.82 3.99
CA ARG A 526 -20.26 -17.06 3.53
C ARG A 526 -21.27 -16.32 4.40
N LEU A 527 -21.16 -16.45 5.73
CA LEU A 527 -22.09 -15.78 6.65
C LEU A 527 -21.99 -14.26 6.54
N HIS A 528 -20.80 -13.71 6.29
CA HIS A 528 -20.61 -12.28 6.01
C HIS A 528 -21.26 -11.86 4.69
N ALA A 529 -21.10 -12.64 3.62
CA ALA A 529 -21.74 -12.38 2.33
C ALA A 529 -23.28 -12.43 2.42
N GLU A 530 -23.83 -13.28 3.29
CA GLU A 530 -25.27 -13.38 3.59
C GLU A 530 -25.78 -12.28 4.55
N GLY A 531 -24.92 -11.39 5.05
CA GLY A 531 -25.29 -10.38 6.06
C GLY A 531 -25.56 -10.96 7.47
N ARG A 532 -25.14 -12.20 7.72
CA ARG A 532 -25.34 -12.97 8.96
C ARG A 532 -24.09 -12.99 9.85
N TYR A 533 -23.29 -11.92 9.82
CA TYR A 533 -22.04 -11.81 10.57
C TYR A 533 -22.19 -12.00 12.09
N GLU A 534 -23.36 -11.67 12.68
CA GLU A 534 -23.66 -11.86 14.12
C GLU A 534 -23.69 -13.35 14.55
N THR A 535 -23.75 -14.26 13.58
CA THR A 535 -23.72 -15.71 13.82
C THR A 535 -22.30 -16.27 13.94
N VAL A 536 -21.28 -15.48 13.61
CA VAL A 536 -19.88 -15.80 13.88
C VAL A 536 -19.56 -15.22 15.25
N ASP A 537 -19.24 -16.07 16.23
CA ASP A 537 -19.15 -15.66 17.63
C ASP A 537 -18.15 -14.51 17.86
N LEU A 538 -16.96 -14.59 17.25
CA LEU A 538 -15.96 -13.52 17.27
C LEU A 538 -16.49 -12.22 16.63
N CYS A 539 -17.22 -12.33 15.51
CA CYS A 539 -17.68 -11.14 14.79
C CYS A 539 -18.86 -10.46 15.50
N ARG A 540 -19.67 -11.18 16.28
CA ARG A 540 -20.86 -10.63 16.93
C ARG A 540 -20.57 -9.37 17.75
N ALA A 541 -19.48 -9.40 18.52
CA ALA A 541 -19.07 -8.29 19.38
C ALA A 541 -18.00 -7.38 18.75
N CYS A 542 -17.68 -7.55 17.46
CA CYS A 542 -16.62 -6.80 16.78
C CYS A 542 -17.14 -5.47 16.19
N ASP A 543 -16.42 -4.40 16.50
CA ASP A 543 -16.61 -3.03 16.00
C ASP A 543 -15.56 -2.60 14.96
N GLU A 544 -14.57 -3.44 14.69
CA GLU A 544 -13.44 -3.16 13.78
C GLU A 544 -13.71 -3.51 12.31
N TRP A 545 -14.90 -4.01 11.97
CA TRP A 545 -15.24 -4.54 10.63
C TRP A 545 -15.12 -3.53 9.47
N HIS A 546 -15.17 -2.23 9.78
CA HIS A 546 -15.12 -1.15 8.80
C HIS A 546 -13.71 -0.64 8.54
N ARG A 547 -12.73 -1.09 9.35
CA ARG A 547 -11.34 -0.69 9.22
C ARG A 547 -10.65 -1.64 8.23
N PRO A 548 -9.72 -1.13 7.42
CA PRO A 548 -9.00 -1.94 6.44
C PRO A 548 -8.29 -3.13 7.10
#